data_AF-A0A380PQ82-F1
#
_entry.id   AF-A0A380PQ82-F1
#
_cell.length_a   1.000
_cell.length_b   1.000
_cell.length_c   1.000
_cell.angle_alpha   90.00
_cell.angle_beta   90.00
_cell.angle_gamma   90.00
#
_symmetry.space_group_name_H-M   'P 1'
#
loop_
_entity.id
_entity.type
_entity.pdbx_description
1 polymer ?
#
loop_
_entity_poly.entity_id
_entity_poly.type
_entity_poly.pdbx_seq_one_letter_code
_entity_poly.pdbx_strand_id
1 'polypeptide(L)'
;MKNISILVLFMGTFFMSKTAVSATEVQSSDAHTEIGVVSVQGKMTLSEVSESLAKKADDEGASYYKIIAAGGNNKLFGVAQIYR
;
A
#
# COMPACT_ATOMS: atom_id res chain seq x y z
N MET A 1 12.07 -54.24 31.04
CA MET A 1 11.08 -54.05 29.95
C MET A 1 11.52 -52.84 29.14
N LYS A 2 11.56 -52.96 27.81
CA LYS A 2 12.21 -52.00 26.90
C LYS A 2 11.14 -51.43 25.98
N ASN A 3 10.88 -50.13 26.12
CA ASN A 3 9.86 -49.35 25.43
C ASN A 3 10.00 -47.89 25.94
N ILE A 4 9.93 -46.81 25.17
CA ILE A 4 9.46 -46.59 23.80
C ILE A 4 10.01 -45.21 23.36
N SER A 5 10.49 -45.18 22.12
CA SER A 5 10.34 -44.14 21.09
C SER A 5 10.75 -42.68 21.33
N ILE A 6 11.79 -42.31 20.59
CA ILE A 6 12.11 -40.95 20.12
C ILE A 6 10.87 -40.32 19.46
N LEU A 7 10.37 -39.23 20.02
CA LEU A 7 9.38 -38.34 19.39
C LEU A 7 10.08 -37.03 19.01
N VAL A 8 10.70 -37.02 17.83
CA VAL A 8 11.20 -35.81 17.18
C VAL A 8 9.98 -35.05 16.64
N LEU A 9 9.58 -33.98 17.31
CA LEU A 9 8.54 -33.07 16.83
C LEU A 9 9.21 -31.98 15.98
N PHE A 10 9.44 -32.30 14.70
CA PHE A 10 9.85 -31.32 13.70
C PHE A 10 8.62 -30.59 13.13
N MET A 11 8.86 -29.34 12.74
CA MET A 11 8.12 -28.54 11.77
C MET A 11 6.92 -27.73 12.27
N GLY A 12 7.11 -26.40 12.21
CA GLY A 12 6.03 -25.44 12.24
C GLY A 12 6.46 -23.97 12.30
N THR A 13 7.65 -23.58 11.80
CA THR A 13 7.93 -22.15 11.60
C THR A 13 7.15 -21.69 10.38
N PHE A 14 5.95 -21.18 10.61
CA PHE A 14 5.16 -20.50 9.60
C PHE A 14 5.84 -19.15 9.31
N PHE A 15 6.80 -19.15 8.37
CA PHE A 15 7.29 -17.92 7.79
C PHE A 15 6.15 -17.33 6.96
N MET A 16 5.42 -16.38 7.54
CA MET A 16 4.39 -15.66 6.83
C MET A 16 5.10 -14.75 5.81
N SER A 17 5.18 -15.24 4.57
CA SER A 17 5.71 -14.51 3.43
C SER A 17 4.94 -13.20 3.29
N LYS A 18 5.59 -12.07 3.54
CA LYS A 18 5.04 -10.78 3.11
C LYS A 18 5.22 -10.68 1.60
N THR A 19 4.16 -10.99 0.86
CA THR A 19 4.08 -10.65 -0.57
C THR A 19 3.96 -9.14 -0.64
N ALA A 20 5.04 -8.46 -1.01
CA ALA A 20 5.03 -7.05 -1.33
C ALA A 20 4.14 -6.85 -2.57
N VAL A 21 2.89 -6.45 -2.33
CA VAL A 21 1.95 -6.04 -3.37
C VAL A 21 2.12 -4.54 -3.52
N SER A 22 2.56 -4.10 -4.70
CA SER A 22 2.65 -2.69 -5.07
C SER A 22 1.26 -2.06 -5.01
N ALA A 23 1.16 -0.81 -4.55
CA ALA A 23 -0.13 -0.19 -4.37
C ALA A 23 -0.88 -0.07 -5.70
N THR A 24 -2.07 -0.67 -5.78
CA THR A 24 -2.87 -0.71 -7.02
C THR A 24 -3.91 0.42 -6.99
N GLU A 25 -4.06 1.15 -8.09
CA GLU A 25 -5.11 2.15 -8.21
C GLU A 25 -6.48 1.45 -8.30
N VAL A 26 -7.38 1.74 -7.36
CA VAL A 26 -8.72 1.12 -7.28
C VAL A 26 -9.82 2.17 -7.29
N GLN A 27 -10.88 1.91 -8.05
CA GLN A 27 -12.07 2.79 -8.08
C GLN A 27 -13.03 2.53 -6.92
N SER A 28 -13.05 1.32 -6.36
CA SER A 28 -13.99 0.88 -5.34
C SER A 28 -13.28 0.61 -4.01
N SER A 29 -13.59 1.43 -2.99
CA SER A 29 -13.00 1.39 -1.65
C SER A 29 -13.74 0.43 -0.69
N ASP A 30 -14.78 -0.28 -1.15
CA ASP A 30 -15.72 -1.04 -0.30
C ASP A 30 -15.11 -2.22 0.48
N ALA A 31 -13.90 -2.67 0.11
CA ALA A 31 -13.22 -3.78 0.79
C ALA A 31 -11.92 -3.37 1.51
N HIS A 32 -11.55 -2.08 1.48
CA HIS A 32 -10.25 -1.63 1.97
C HIS A 32 -10.42 -0.61 3.10
N THR A 33 -9.55 -0.69 4.10
CA THR A 33 -9.60 0.24 5.23
C THR A 33 -8.94 1.54 4.79
N GLU A 34 -9.68 2.64 4.76
CA GLU A 34 -9.09 3.96 4.56
C GLU A 34 -8.12 4.23 5.70
N ILE A 35 -6.83 4.39 5.37
CA ILE A 35 -5.78 4.68 6.34
C ILE A 35 -5.44 6.17 6.38
N GLY A 36 -5.86 6.94 5.38
CA GLY A 36 -5.72 8.39 5.37
C GLY A 36 -5.79 9.03 3.98
N VAL A 37 -5.29 10.26 3.91
CA VAL A 37 -5.25 11.07 2.67
C VAL A 37 -3.85 11.64 2.51
N VAL A 38 -3.27 11.47 1.32
CA VAL A 38 -2.01 12.08 0.93
C VAL A 38 -2.23 13.19 -0.07
N SER A 39 -1.51 14.30 0.09
CA SER A 39 -1.52 15.41 -0.85
C SER A 39 -0.11 15.78 -1.30
N VAL A 40 0.00 16.18 -2.56
CA VAL A 40 1.21 16.71 -3.19
C VAL A 40 0.89 18.03 -3.87
N GLN A 41 1.84 18.95 -3.91
CA GLN A 41 1.67 20.27 -4.50
C GLN A 41 2.98 20.71 -5.17
N GLY A 42 2.88 21.67 -6.10
CA GLY A 42 4.04 22.29 -6.73
C GLY A 42 4.66 21.48 -7.86
N LYS A 43 3.88 20.62 -8.52
CA LYS A 43 4.32 19.85 -9.69
C LYS A 43 4.00 20.55 -10.99
N MET A 44 4.79 20.28 -12.03
CA MET A 44 4.60 20.91 -13.34
C MET A 44 3.78 20.05 -14.30
N THR A 45 3.73 18.73 -14.06
CA THR A 45 2.97 17.79 -14.90
C THR A 45 2.07 16.87 -14.08
N LEU A 46 1.00 16.37 -14.70
CA LEU A 46 0.09 15.41 -14.07
C LEU A 46 0.81 14.09 -13.73
N SER A 47 1.80 13.69 -14.54
CA SER A 47 2.62 12.49 -14.30
C SER A 47 3.43 12.63 -13.00
N GLU A 48 4.05 13.80 -12.78
CA GLU A 48 4.78 14.06 -11.54
C GLU A 48 3.85 14.07 -10.32
N VAL A 49 2.62 14.55 -10.49
CA VAL A 49 1.60 14.51 -9.43
C VAL A 49 1.26 13.07 -9.09
N SER A 50 0.94 12.24 -10.08
CA SER A 50 0.58 10.83 -9.85
C SER A 50 1.73 10.03 -9.27
N GLU A 51 2.96 10.18 -9.80
CA GLU A 51 4.15 9.51 -9.25
C GLU A 51 4.42 9.92 -7.81
N SER A 52 4.30 11.21 -7.51
CA SER A 52 4.52 11.70 -6.15
C SER A 52 3.43 11.23 -5.18
N LEU A 53 2.18 11.11 -5.64
CA LEU A 53 1.09 10.55 -4.85
C LEU A 53 1.30 9.07 -4.58
N ALA A 54 1.63 8.28 -5.62
CA ALA A 54 1.91 6.86 -5.50
C ALA A 54 3.08 6.61 -4.53
N LYS A 55 4.19 7.33 -4.72
CA LYS A 55 5.33 7.24 -3.82
C LYS A 55 4.96 7.57 -2.37
N LYS A 56 4.17 8.61 -2.15
CA LYS A 56 3.74 9.00 -0.80
C LYS A 56 2.77 7.99 -0.19
N ALA A 57 1.90 7.39 -1.00
CA ALA A 57 1.03 6.30 -0.56
C ALA A 57 1.84 5.06 -0.13
N ASP A 58 2.86 4.69 -0.90
CA ASP A 58 3.77 3.59 -0.56
C ASP A 58 4.57 3.88 0.72
N ASP A 59 5.08 5.12 0.87
CA ASP A 59 5.83 5.56 2.05
C ASP A 59 4.94 5.54 3.32
N GLU A 60 3.64 5.82 3.19
CA GLU A 60 2.63 5.71 4.27
C GLU A 60 2.16 4.25 4.51
N GLY A 61 2.66 3.29 3.73
CA GLY A 61 2.31 1.88 3.85
C GLY A 61 0.87 1.57 3.40
N ALA A 62 0.41 2.26 2.37
CA ALA A 62 -0.83 1.95 1.66
C ALA A 62 -0.62 0.79 0.68
N SER A 63 -1.64 -0.04 0.50
CA SER A 63 -1.70 -1.07 -0.55
C SER A 63 -2.57 -0.64 -1.72
N TYR A 64 -3.30 0.46 -1.57
CA TYR A 64 -4.17 1.01 -2.60
C TYR A 64 -4.24 2.52 -2.45
N TYR A 65 -4.34 3.23 -3.57
CA TYR A 65 -4.62 4.67 -3.56
C TYR A 65 -5.68 5.03 -4.59
N LYS A 66 -6.42 6.11 -4.33
CA LYS A 66 -7.44 6.65 -5.20
C LYS A 66 -7.27 8.15 -5.31
N ILE A 67 -6.96 8.63 -6.51
CA ILE A 67 -6.85 10.07 -6.76
C ILE A 67 -8.26 10.67 -6.70
N ILE A 68 -8.47 11.59 -5.75
CA ILE A 68 -9.75 12.29 -5.57
C ILE A 68 -9.72 13.69 -6.20
N ALA A 69 -8.55 14.28 -6.33
CA ALA A 69 -8.37 15.55 -7.02
C ALA A 69 -6.96 15.64 -7.63
N ALA A 70 -6.86 16.07 -8.88
CA ALA A 70 -5.60 16.44 -9.51
C ALA A 70 -5.85 17.61 -10.46
N GLY A 71 -5.04 18.67 -10.35
CA GLY A 71 -5.23 19.86 -11.18
C GLY A 71 -4.49 21.07 -10.64
N GLY A 72 -4.72 22.23 -11.28
CA GLY A 72 -4.10 23.49 -10.88
C GLY A 72 -3.75 24.36 -12.09
N ASN A 73 -3.68 25.67 -11.87
CA ASN A 73 -3.27 26.63 -12.89
C ASN A 73 -1.82 27.04 -12.58
N ASN A 74 -0.87 26.78 -13.49
CA ASN A 74 0.58 26.95 -13.34
C ASN A 74 1.31 26.03 -12.33
N LYS A 75 0.69 25.66 -11.21
CA LYS A 75 1.22 24.67 -10.25
C LYS A 75 0.17 23.60 -10.02
N LEU A 76 0.52 22.36 -10.35
CA LEU A 76 -0.37 21.23 -10.14
C LEU A 76 -0.29 20.75 -8.70
N PHE A 77 -1.44 20.41 -8.17
CA PHE A 77 -1.63 19.68 -6.93
C PHE A 77 -2.34 18.36 -7.21
N GLY A 78 -2.16 17.43 -6.30
CA GLY A 78 -2.89 16.18 -6.30
C GLY A 78 -3.23 15.78 -4.88
N VAL A 79 -4.38 15.14 -4.72
CA VAL A 79 -4.88 14.58 -3.48
C VAL A 79 -5.35 13.17 -3.78
N ALA A 80 -4.86 12.21 -3.01
CA ALA A 80 -5.27 10.82 -3.09
C ALA A 80 -5.66 10.30 -1.71
N GLN A 81 -6.78 9.59 -1.63
CA GLN A 81 -7.08 8.73 -0.50
C GLN A 81 -6.25 7.46 -0.60
N ILE A 82 -5.78 6.98 0.55
CA ILE A 82 -4.96 5.78 0.66
C ILE A 82 -5.65 4.74 1.53
N TYR A 83 -5.52 3.48 1.11
CA TYR A 83 -6.16 2.35 1.77
C TYR A 83 -5.16 1.23 2.02
N ARG A 84 -5.48 0.42 3.02
CA ARG A 84 -4.79 -0.83 3.34
C ARG A 84 -5.73 -2.02 3.17
#